data_AF-A0A6J7KLL1-F1
#
_entry.id   AF-A0A6J7KLL1-F1
#
_cell.length_a   1.000
_cell.length_b   1.000
_cell.length_c   1.000
_cell.angle_alpha   90.00
_cell.angle_beta   90.00
_cell.angle_gamma   90.00
#
_symmetry.space_group_name_H-M   'P 1'
#
loop_
_entity.id
_entity.type
_entity.pdbx_description
1 polymer ?
#
loop_
_entity_poly.entity_id
_entity_poly.type
_entity_poly.pdbx_seq_one_letter_code
_entity_poly.pdbx_strand_id
1 'polypeptide(L)'
;MSGPIALELMGSLTDTDGHWIVEIRDMSPDGSTRIVTKGWLKASFRALNTELSTPFRPERDYTDPEPVTPGAIDRYAIQVHDTSNTFLAGHRLELIVKSLDHSLEGEWNTIFYHLPSSRDVTHTVHHNAENPSYLLLPVVPRAL
;
A
#
# COMPACT_ATOMS: atom_id res chain seq x y z
N MET A 1 -14.11 -5.67 -8.95
CA MET A 1 -12.86 -6.15 -8.31
C MET A 1 -13.24 -6.76 -6.99
N SER A 2 -12.86 -8.00 -6.71
CA SER A 2 -13.25 -8.70 -5.48
C SER A 2 -12.14 -9.65 -5.02
N GLY A 3 -11.65 -9.46 -3.80
CA GLY A 3 -10.58 -10.27 -3.21
C GLY A 3 -9.43 -9.45 -2.60
N PRO A 4 -8.32 -10.12 -2.23
CA PRO A 4 -7.12 -9.48 -1.72
C PRO A 4 -6.39 -8.70 -2.82
N ILE A 5 -5.70 -7.63 -2.44
CA ILE A 5 -4.89 -6.77 -3.33
C ILE A 5 -3.47 -6.73 -2.76
N ALA A 6 -2.48 -6.68 -3.65
CA ALA A 6 -1.09 -6.43 -3.27
C ALA A 6 -0.50 -5.29 -4.12
N LEU A 7 0.22 -4.39 -3.47
CA LEU A 7 1.08 -3.42 -4.15
C LEU A 7 2.52 -3.90 -4.05
N GLU A 8 3.17 -4.09 -5.19
CA GLU A 8 4.62 -4.18 -5.26
C GLU A 8 5.18 -2.79 -5.52
N LEU A 9 5.93 -2.27 -4.55
CA LEU A 9 6.51 -0.94 -4.59
C LEU A 9 8.03 -1.04 -4.54
N MET A 10 8.71 -0.49 -5.53
CA MET A 10 10.15 -0.25 -5.50
C MET A 10 10.37 1.11 -4.83
N GLY A 11 10.99 1.11 -3.65
CA GLY A 11 11.08 2.31 -2.82
C GLY A 11 12.46 2.49 -2.21
N SER A 12 12.81 3.75 -1.91
CA SER A 12 13.99 4.06 -1.10
C SER A 12 13.62 5.08 -0.01
N LEU A 13 14.26 4.95 1.14
CA LEU A 13 14.08 5.84 2.29
C LEU A 13 15.38 6.56 2.62
N THR A 14 15.31 7.76 3.20
CA THR A 14 16.50 8.47 3.73
C THR A 14 16.86 8.09 5.17
N ASP A 15 16.07 7.23 5.81
CA ASP A 15 16.32 6.72 7.17
C ASP A 15 16.21 5.18 7.15
N THR A 16 16.56 4.58 8.27
CA THR A 16 16.60 3.15 8.54
C THR A 16 15.23 2.48 8.67
N ASP A 17 14.15 3.27 8.70
CA ASP A 17 12.79 2.77 8.74
C ASP A 17 11.78 3.85 8.31
N GLY A 18 10.55 3.44 8.05
CA GLY A 18 9.44 4.29 7.63
C GLY A 18 8.14 3.50 7.54
N HIS A 19 7.05 4.19 7.21
CA HIS A 19 5.77 3.54 6.94
C HIS A 19 5.41 3.75 5.47
N TRP A 20 5.01 2.68 4.81
CA TRP A 20 4.32 2.73 3.53
C TRP A 20 2.84 2.48 3.81
N ILE A 21 2.02 3.50 3.58
CA ILE A 21 0.57 3.43 3.74
C ILE A 21 -0.05 3.62 2.36
N VAL A 22 -0.93 2.70 2.02
CA VAL A 22 -1.55 2.61 0.70
C VAL A 22 -3.05 2.76 0.86
N GLU A 23 -3.68 3.57 0.02
CA GLU A 23 -5.14 3.61 -0.11
C GLU A 23 -5.56 3.35 -1.55
N ILE A 24 -6.58 2.53 -1.70
CA ILE A 24 -7.31 2.40 -2.96
C ILE A 24 -8.56 3.25 -2.83
N ARG A 25 -8.76 4.15 -3.78
CA ARG A 25 -9.92 5.04 -3.83
C ARG A 25 -10.69 4.86 -5.12
N ASP A 26 -12.00 5.05 -5.02
CA ASP A 26 -12.93 5.13 -6.13
C ASP A 26 -13.22 6.61 -6.40
N MET A 27 -12.74 7.11 -7.53
CA MET A 27 -12.90 8.49 -7.96
C MET A 27 -14.05 8.59 -8.97
N SER A 28 -15.09 9.30 -8.59
CA SER A 28 -16.26 9.59 -9.41
C SER A 28 -15.92 10.58 -10.54
N PRO A 29 -16.71 10.62 -11.63
CA PRO A 29 -16.52 11.58 -12.73
C PRO A 29 -16.57 13.06 -12.31
N ASP A 30 -17.23 13.38 -11.20
CA ASP A 30 -17.31 14.73 -10.63
C ASP A 30 -16.08 15.13 -9.78
N GLY A 31 -15.10 14.22 -9.64
CA GLY A 31 -13.87 14.42 -8.87
C GLY A 31 -13.99 14.05 -7.39
N SER A 32 -15.17 13.66 -6.90
CA SER A 32 -15.30 13.14 -5.54
C SER A 32 -14.60 11.78 -5.40
N THR A 33 -13.97 11.54 -4.24
CA THR A 33 -13.27 10.28 -3.96
C THR A 33 -13.82 9.60 -2.72
N ARG A 34 -13.84 8.28 -2.74
CA ARG A 34 -14.18 7.43 -1.59
C ARG A 34 -13.11 6.38 -1.40
N ILE A 35 -12.66 6.19 -0.15
CA ILE A 35 -11.74 5.11 0.20
C ILE A 35 -12.46 3.75 0.05
N VAL A 36 -11.85 2.85 -0.70
CA VAL A 36 -12.30 1.47 -0.93
C VAL A 36 -11.66 0.52 0.06
N THR A 37 -10.34 0.62 0.22
CA THR A 37 -9.55 -0.21 1.15
C THR A 37 -8.18 0.43 1.39
N LYS A 38 -7.46 -0.06 2.40
CA LYS A 38 -6.14 0.42 2.81
C LYS A 38 -5.17 -0.73 3.05
N GLY A 39 -3.88 -0.42 3.02
CA GLY A 39 -2.79 -1.32 3.36
C GLY A 39 -1.68 -0.56 4.09
N TRP A 40 -0.94 -1.27 4.94
CA TRP A 40 0.13 -0.68 5.75
C TRP A 40 1.33 -1.61 5.76
N LEU A 41 2.53 -1.03 5.76
CA LEU A 41 3.78 -1.74 5.94
C LEU A 41 4.77 -0.83 6.65
N LYS A 42 5.36 -1.31 7.74
CA LYS A 42 6.56 -0.72 8.31
C LYS A 42 7.77 -1.28 7.56
N ALA A 43 8.63 -0.41 7.04
CA ALA A 43 9.65 -0.76 6.05
C ALA A 43 10.67 -1.79 6.58
N SER A 44 10.96 -1.76 7.87
CA SER A 44 11.80 -2.77 8.54
C SER A 44 11.19 -4.18 8.55
N PHE A 45 9.87 -4.31 8.41
CA PHE A 45 9.16 -5.60 8.31
C PHE A 45 8.82 -5.99 6.87
N ARG A 46 9.66 -5.58 5.90
CA ARG A 46 9.46 -5.88 4.47
C ARG A 46 9.70 -7.36 4.11
N ALA A 47 10.41 -8.10 4.96
CA ALA A 47 10.71 -9.51 4.73
C ALA A 47 9.41 -10.33 4.67
N LEU A 48 9.30 -11.18 3.64
CA LEU A 48 8.14 -12.04 3.41
C LEU A 48 8.35 -13.41 4.04
N ASN A 49 7.29 -13.94 4.65
CA ASN A 49 7.17 -15.36 4.86
C ASN A 49 6.78 -16.02 3.53
N THR A 50 7.74 -16.65 2.87
CA THR A 50 7.57 -17.23 1.53
C THR A 50 6.67 -18.46 1.51
N GLU A 51 6.52 -19.17 2.63
CA GLU A 51 5.65 -20.34 2.73
C GLU A 51 4.17 -19.97 2.82
N LEU A 52 3.86 -18.81 3.41
CA LEU A 52 2.49 -18.33 3.60
C LEU A 52 2.04 -17.32 2.54
N SER A 53 3.00 -16.64 1.90
CA SER A 53 2.70 -15.59 0.91
C SER A 53 2.08 -16.15 -0.36
N THR A 54 1.10 -15.43 -0.90
CA THR A 54 0.59 -15.61 -2.27
C THR A 54 0.71 -14.29 -3.04
N PRO A 55 0.59 -14.27 -4.39
CA PRO A 55 0.77 -13.04 -5.16
C PRO A 55 -0.11 -11.87 -4.70
N PHE A 56 -1.36 -12.13 -4.34
CA PHE A 56 -2.30 -11.10 -3.88
C PHE A 56 -2.29 -10.90 -2.36
N ARG A 57 -1.62 -11.78 -1.61
CA ARG A 57 -1.57 -11.75 -0.13
C ARG A 57 -0.13 -11.99 0.34
N PRO A 58 0.74 -10.96 0.30
CA PRO A 58 2.06 -11.05 0.90
C PRO A 58 1.92 -11.16 2.42
N GLU A 59 2.46 -12.24 2.98
CA GLU A 59 2.53 -12.48 4.42
C GLU A 59 3.93 -12.17 4.91
N ARG A 60 4.04 -11.55 6.08
CA ARG A 60 5.31 -11.01 6.59
C ARG A 60 5.90 -11.91 7.66
N ASP A 61 7.21 -11.85 7.78
CA ASP A 61 7.87 -12.25 9.02
C ASP A 61 7.85 -11.07 10.00
N TYR A 62 7.14 -11.23 11.12
CA TYR A 62 7.03 -10.21 12.15
C TYR A 62 8.03 -10.40 13.30
N THR A 63 8.95 -11.37 13.17
CA THR A 63 9.86 -11.76 14.26
C THR A 63 11.25 -11.14 14.14
N ASP A 64 11.68 -10.78 12.93
CA ASP A 64 13.01 -10.22 12.67
C ASP A 64 12.93 -8.93 11.83
N PRO A 65 12.85 -7.75 12.46
CA PRO A 65 12.85 -6.49 11.73
C PRO A 65 14.25 -6.19 11.16
N GLU A 66 14.31 -6.01 9.85
CA GLU A 66 15.54 -5.69 9.12
C GLU A 66 15.60 -4.18 8.81
N PRO A 67 16.52 -3.40 9.39
CA PRO A 67 16.66 -1.98 9.05
C PRO A 67 16.84 -1.75 7.54
N VAL A 68 16.21 -0.70 7.01
CA VAL A 68 16.44 -0.23 5.64
C VAL A 68 17.82 0.40 5.55
N THR A 69 18.52 0.18 4.44
CA THR A 69 19.75 0.92 4.16
C THR A 69 19.39 2.24 3.49
N PRO A 70 19.68 3.41 4.10
CA PRO A 70 19.30 4.70 3.52
C PRO A 70 19.79 4.87 2.07
N GLY A 71 18.88 5.26 1.18
CA GLY A 71 19.13 5.45 -0.25
C GLY A 71 19.15 4.17 -1.09
N ALA A 72 19.14 2.98 -0.49
CA ALA A 72 18.99 1.73 -1.23
C ALA A 72 17.55 1.59 -1.77
N ILE A 73 17.42 1.03 -2.98
CA ILE A 73 16.13 0.68 -3.54
C ILE A 73 15.79 -0.74 -3.05
N ASP A 74 14.75 -0.83 -2.25
CA ASP A 74 14.19 -2.08 -1.73
C ASP A 74 12.83 -2.37 -2.40
N ARG A 75 12.46 -3.66 -2.43
CA ARG A 75 11.14 -4.11 -2.86
C ARG A 75 10.23 -4.24 -1.64
N TYR A 76 9.08 -3.58 -1.70
CA TYR A 76 8.06 -3.60 -0.66
C TYR A 76 6.79 -4.26 -1.20
N ALA A 77 6.49 -5.47 -0.76
CA ALA A 77 5.23 -6.15 -1.07
C ALA A 77 4.19 -5.82 0.01
N ILE A 78 3.29 -4.91 -0.29
CA ILE A 78 2.32 -4.35 0.65
C ILE A 78 0.97 -5.02 0.42
N GLN A 79 0.52 -5.78 1.42
CA GLN A 79 -0.85 -6.28 1.46
C GLN A 79 -1.83 -5.11 1.65
N VAL A 80 -2.85 -5.09 0.82
CA VAL A 80 -4.00 -4.19 0.95
C VAL A 80 -5.20 -5.04 1.36
N HIS A 81 -5.94 -4.60 2.37
CA HIS A 81 -7.05 -5.36 2.94
C HIS A 81 -8.06 -5.79 1.88
N ASP A 82 -8.59 -7.00 2.05
CA ASP A 82 -9.58 -7.60 1.17
C ASP A 82 -10.77 -6.65 0.96
N THR A 83 -11.22 -6.57 -0.28
CA THR A 83 -12.32 -5.68 -0.64
C THR A 83 -13.17 -6.27 -1.76
N SER A 84 -14.38 -5.74 -1.90
CA SER A 84 -15.24 -5.99 -3.05
C SER A 84 -15.83 -4.66 -3.49
N ASN A 85 -15.36 -4.13 -4.61
CA ASN A 85 -15.80 -2.85 -5.17
C ASN A 85 -16.07 -2.96 -6.67
N THR A 86 -17.16 -2.35 -7.11
CA THR A 86 -17.46 -2.17 -8.53
C THR A 86 -17.18 -0.72 -8.89
N PHE A 87 -16.10 -0.48 -9.64
CA PHE A 87 -15.85 0.81 -10.25
C PHE A 87 -16.82 0.98 -11.41
N LEU A 88 -17.72 1.96 -11.30
CA LEU A 88 -18.75 2.19 -12.31
C LEU A 88 -18.16 2.80 -13.58
N ALA A 89 -18.94 2.81 -14.66
CA ALA A 89 -18.52 3.47 -15.89
C ALA A 89 -18.18 4.95 -15.63
N GLY A 90 -17.02 5.40 -16.13
CA GLY A 90 -16.51 6.76 -15.91
C GLY A 90 -15.75 6.96 -14.59
N HIS A 91 -15.88 6.04 -13.63
CA HIS A 91 -15.07 6.07 -12.41
C HIS A 91 -13.62 5.67 -12.70
N ARG A 92 -12.71 6.07 -11.81
CA ARG A 92 -11.30 5.72 -11.87
C ARG A 92 -10.84 5.12 -10.55
N LEU A 93 -9.94 4.14 -10.64
CA LEU A 93 -9.17 3.69 -9.50
C LEU A 93 -8.04 4.69 -9.26
N GLU A 94 -7.98 5.23 -8.05
CA GLU A 94 -6.88 6.07 -7.58
C GLU A 94 -6.07 5.30 -6.53
N LEU A 95 -4.75 5.27 -6.71
CA LEU A 95 -3.79 4.70 -5.78
C LEU A 95 -3.09 5.85 -5.04
N ILE A 96 -3.26 5.90 -3.72
CA ILE A 96 -2.54 6.85 -2.86
C ILE A 96 -1.43 6.09 -2.14
N VAL A 97 -0.21 6.60 -2.20
CA VAL A 97 0.93 6.13 -1.40
C VAL A 97 1.38 7.28 -0.51
N LYS A 98 1.43 7.05 0.80
CA LYS A 98 1.78 8.05 1.80
C LYS A 98 2.55 7.43 2.96
N SER A 99 3.16 8.27 3.79
CA SER A 99 3.98 7.85 4.94
C SER A 99 3.27 7.96 6.30
N LEU A 100 2.08 8.55 6.33
CA LEU A 100 1.29 8.75 7.55
C LEU A 100 -0.20 8.64 7.25
N ASP A 101 -0.94 8.07 8.18
CA ASP A 101 -2.38 8.23 8.29
C ASP A 101 -2.67 9.27 9.38
N HIS A 102 -3.67 10.11 9.13
CA HIS A 102 -4.03 11.17 10.07
C HIS A 102 -5.45 10.95 10.59
N SER A 103 -5.68 11.37 11.83
CA SER A 103 -6.96 11.20 12.54
C SER A 103 -8.14 11.91 11.86
N LEU A 104 -7.86 12.85 10.96
CA LEU A 104 -8.84 13.59 10.17
C LEU A 104 -9.21 12.88 8.85
N GLU A 105 -8.55 11.79 8.48
CA GLU A 105 -8.75 11.10 7.18
C GLU A 105 -9.86 10.02 7.20
N GLY A 106 -10.84 10.16 8.10
CA GLY A 106 -12.02 9.31 8.19
C GLY A 106 -12.44 9.04 9.63
N GLU A 107 -13.71 8.64 9.81
CA GLU A 107 -14.32 8.47 11.15
C GLU A 107 -13.53 7.49 12.05
N TRP A 108 -13.00 6.39 11.47
CA TRP A 108 -12.23 5.38 12.20
C TRP A 108 -10.80 5.79 12.55
N ASN A 109 -10.22 6.72 11.79
CA ASN A 109 -8.84 7.16 12.00
C ASN A 109 -8.70 8.03 13.27
N THR A 110 -9.81 8.51 13.84
CA THR A 110 -9.81 9.28 15.10
C THR A 110 -9.32 8.46 16.30
N ILE A 111 -9.39 7.13 16.22
CA ILE A 111 -9.01 6.19 17.30
C ILE A 111 -7.91 5.23 16.82
N PHE A 112 -7.88 4.88 15.53
CA PHE A 112 -6.90 3.95 14.96
C PHE A 112 -6.05 4.65 13.89
N TYR A 113 -4.87 5.12 14.30
CA TYR A 113 -3.85 5.68 13.41
C TYR A 113 -2.45 5.27 13.88
N HIS A 114 -1.48 5.28 12.97
CA HIS A 114 -0.10 4.99 13.29
C HIS A 114 0.58 6.25 13.81
N LEU A 115 1.20 6.15 14.99
CA LEU A 115 2.07 7.22 15.45
C LEU A 115 3.21 7.40 14.43
N PRO A 116 3.36 8.61 13.85
CA PRO A 116 4.40 8.83 12.86
C PRO A 116 5.77 8.77 13.51
N SER A 117 6.79 8.49 12.69
CA SER A 117 8.18 8.70 13.10
C SER A 117 8.38 10.18 13.44
N SER A 118 9.08 10.48 14.54
CA SER A 118 9.48 11.85 14.89
C SER A 118 10.75 12.29 14.14
N ARG A 119 11.10 11.60 13.05
CA ARG A 119 12.25 11.89 12.19
C ARG A 119 11.76 12.24 10.80
N ASP A 120 12.48 13.15 10.15
CA ASP A 120 12.23 13.49 8.77
C ASP A 120 12.71 12.36 7.86
N VAL A 121 11.77 11.65 7.24
CA VAL A 121 12.05 10.54 6.33
C VAL A 121 11.47 10.85 4.95
N THR A 122 12.37 11.06 3.98
CA THR A 122 11.97 11.18 2.57
C THR A 122 11.74 9.79 2.00
N HIS A 123 10.57 9.61 1.40
CA HIS A 123 10.16 8.39 0.70
C HIS A 123 10.24 8.65 -0.80
N THR A 124 10.97 7.82 -1.54
CA THR A 124 11.01 7.89 -3.01
C THR A 124 10.41 6.62 -3.58
N VAL A 125 9.42 6.78 -4.46
CA VAL A 125 8.81 5.68 -5.22
C VAL A 125 9.46 5.62 -6.59
N HIS A 126 10.04 4.48 -6.92
CA HIS A 126 10.67 4.21 -8.20
C HIS A 126 9.69 3.44 -9.09
N HIS A 127 9.48 3.92 -10.32
CA HIS A 127 8.67 3.23 -11.31
C HIS A 127 9.29 3.45 -12.70
N ASN A 128 10.12 2.49 -13.11
CA ASN A 128 10.75 2.45 -14.43
C ASN A 128 10.93 0.98 -14.87
N ALA A 129 11.58 0.75 -16.01
CA ALA A 129 11.75 -0.58 -16.57
C ALA A 129 12.57 -1.51 -15.66
N GLU A 130 13.57 -0.97 -14.96
CA GLU A 130 14.44 -1.70 -14.04
C GLU A 130 13.81 -1.88 -12.64
N ASN A 131 12.92 -0.97 -12.25
CA ASN A 131 12.26 -0.92 -10.94
C ASN A 131 10.74 -0.77 -11.12
N PRO A 132 10.03 -1.82 -11.58
CA PRO A 132 8.61 -1.73 -11.85
C PRO A 132 7.82 -1.80 -10.53
N SER A 133 7.29 -0.67 -10.08
CA SER A 133 6.20 -0.68 -9.09
C SER A 133 4.87 -1.02 -9.76
N TYR A 134 4.07 -1.95 -9.23
CA TYR A 134 2.80 -2.34 -9.83
C TYR A 134 1.77 -2.83 -8.81
N LEU A 135 0.49 -2.71 -9.16
CA LEU A 135 -0.64 -3.10 -8.33
C LEU A 135 -1.29 -4.36 -8.89
N LEU A 136 -1.40 -5.41 -8.06
CA LEU A 136 -2.11 -6.65 -8.40
C LEU A 136 -3.58 -6.53 -7.99
N LEU A 137 -4.46 -6.50 -8.99
CA LEU A 137 -5.90 -6.33 -8.79
C LEU A 137 -6.68 -7.62 -9.09
N PRO A 138 -7.56 -8.09 -8.18
CA PRO A 138 -8.41 -9.25 -8.43
C PRO A 138 -9.63 -8.84 -9.28
N VAL A 139 -9.38 -8.68 -10.58
CA VAL A 139 -10.42 -8.31 -11.55
C VAL A 139 -11.35 -9.50 -11.78
N VAL A 140 -12.59 -9.35 -11.35
CA VAL A 140 -13.68 -10.30 -11.65
C VAL A 140 -14.45 -9.74 -12.85
N PRO A 141 -14.45 -10.41 -14.01
CA PRO A 141 -15.25 -10.00 -15.15
C PRO A 141 -16.73 -10.00 -14.78
N ARG A 142 -17.49 -9.04 -15.33
CA ARG A 142 -18.95 -9.11 -15.24
C ARG A 142 -19.41 -10.31 -16.08
N ALA A 143 -20.13 -11.24 -15.46
CA ALA A 143 -20.84 -12.27 -16.22
C ALA A 143 -21.83 -11.56 -17.17
N LEU A 144 -21.70 -11.85 -18.47
CA LEU A 144 -22.63 -11.37 -19.50
C LEU A 144 -23.98 -12.09 -19.38
#